data_AF-A0A7S2RNE3-F1
#
_entry.id   AF-A0A7S2RNE3-F1
#
_cell.length_a   1.000
_cell.length_b   1.000
_cell.length_c   1.000
_cell.angle_alpha   90.00
_cell.angle_beta   90.00
_cell.angle_gamma   90.00
#
_symmetry.space_group_name_H-M   'P 1'
#
loop_
_entity.id
_entity.type
_entity.pdbx_description
1 polymer ?
#
loop_
_entity_poly.entity_id
_entity_poly.type
_entity_poly.pdbx_seq_one_letter_code
_entity_poly.pdbx_strand_id
1 'polypeptide(L)'
;RHSRGATVSRGSALWRGVRSWCSQSREWTGSKEVTRPLCCSEVSMAPELSGGGQGGQLSGMANPVGATKKRKRAWVSRRGQGGLTRFTDCLVPRGSDLVREDVWVCDGLVVDPAQRFWDAPSDVDVPRPETVVRCGGQILAPGFIDIQINGAFGVDFANANLDEEGFHMVCRRLLEHGVVAFLPTLVSSSAEVYHKLVSAINSFSARLASKPDDKACFAQPLGLHLEGPFMNIAKKGAHNSLHLREPVHGMASILEAYGSLAGVRLVTLAPELQGGLDAVRELAACGVLVSLGHSTAGLEVGLEAGRAGARLIT
;
A
#
# COMPACT_ATOMS: atom_id res chain seq x y z
N ARG A 1 -5.22 -35.47 17.13
CA ARG A 1 -4.24 -34.67 17.90
C ARG A 1 -3.57 -33.68 16.92
N HIS A 2 -3.70 -32.39 17.21
CA HIS A 2 -2.95 -31.24 16.66
C HIS A 2 -3.24 -30.78 15.22
N SER A 3 -4.36 -30.05 15.08
CA SER A 3 -4.54 -28.94 14.14
C SER A 3 -3.91 -27.67 14.72
N ARG A 4 -3.01 -26.99 14.00
CA ARG A 4 -2.60 -25.60 14.30
C ARG A 4 -2.95 -24.72 13.11
N GLY A 5 -3.97 -23.89 13.28
CA GLY A 5 -4.35 -22.85 12.34
C GLY A 5 -3.33 -21.71 12.37
N ALA A 6 -2.91 -21.28 11.18
CA ALA A 6 -2.13 -20.07 11.00
C ALA A 6 -3.05 -18.85 11.05
N THR A 7 -2.88 -18.03 12.09
CA THR A 7 -3.51 -16.72 12.22
C THR A 7 -2.91 -15.74 11.21
N VAL A 8 -3.71 -15.37 10.19
CA VAL A 8 -3.43 -14.25 9.28
C VAL A 8 -3.50 -12.94 10.06
N SER A 9 -2.40 -12.19 10.09
CA SER A 9 -2.32 -10.88 10.74
C SER A 9 -3.11 -9.84 9.92
N ARG A 10 -3.99 -9.11 10.61
CA ARG A 10 -4.93 -8.16 10.01
C ARG A 10 -4.25 -6.83 9.65
N GLY A 11 -3.87 -6.66 8.38
CA GLY A 11 -3.54 -5.36 7.76
C GLY A 11 -4.77 -4.46 7.52
N SER A 12 -5.56 -4.19 8.56
CA SER A 12 -6.92 -3.63 8.43
C SER A 12 -7.08 -2.13 8.76
N ALA A 13 -5.97 -1.39 8.92
CA ALA A 13 -6.01 0.04 9.26
C ALA A 13 -5.96 0.94 8.00
N LEU A 14 -5.04 0.68 7.07
CA LEU A 14 -4.88 1.47 5.84
C LEU A 14 -6.16 1.48 4.96
N TRP A 15 -6.80 0.31 4.84
CA TRP A 15 -8.01 0.12 4.02
C TRP A 15 -9.25 0.87 4.51
N ARG A 16 -9.28 1.37 5.76
CA ARG A 16 -10.40 2.14 6.29
C ARG A 16 -10.29 3.65 6.00
N GLY A 17 -9.07 4.19 6.00
CA GLY A 17 -8.83 5.59 5.63
C GLY A 17 -9.16 5.87 4.17
N VAL A 18 -8.70 4.99 3.27
CA VAL A 18 -8.95 5.10 1.81
C VAL A 18 -10.44 4.93 1.46
N ARG A 19 -11.16 4.02 2.14
CA ARG A 19 -12.61 3.83 1.91
C ARG A 19 -13.46 5.05 2.28
N SER A 20 -13.07 5.80 3.31
CA SER A 20 -13.77 7.04 3.68
C SER A 20 -13.68 8.10 2.58
N TRP A 21 -12.57 8.13 1.85
CA TRP A 21 -12.31 9.12 0.80
C TRP A 21 -12.88 8.68 -0.56
N CYS A 22 -12.72 7.41 -0.95
CA CYS A 22 -13.26 6.87 -2.22
C CYS A 22 -14.78 6.63 -2.23
N SER A 23 -15.46 6.56 -1.08
CA SER A 23 -16.91 6.29 -1.06
C SER A 23 -17.78 7.41 -1.65
N GLN A 24 -17.19 8.54 -2.03
CA GLN A 24 -17.88 9.72 -2.56
C GLN A 24 -17.60 10.03 -4.04
N SER A 25 -16.81 9.23 -4.76
CA SER A 25 -16.43 9.53 -6.15
C SER A 25 -16.66 8.33 -7.08
N ARG A 26 -17.77 8.37 -7.83
CA ARG A 26 -17.92 7.62 -9.08
C ARG A 26 -17.73 8.61 -10.23
N GLU A 27 -16.83 8.23 -11.13
CA GLU A 27 -16.58 8.82 -12.45
C GLU A 27 -15.62 10.02 -12.49
N TRP A 28 -14.48 9.82 -13.17
CA TRP A 28 -13.59 10.88 -13.63
C TRP A 28 -13.11 10.54 -15.05
N THR A 29 -13.25 11.48 -15.98
CA THR A 29 -12.65 11.47 -17.32
C THR A 29 -11.76 12.71 -17.41
N GLY A 30 -10.44 12.50 -17.49
CA GLY A 30 -9.44 13.53 -17.20
C GLY A 30 -9.15 14.55 -18.31
N SER A 31 -8.46 15.62 -17.91
CA SER A 31 -7.69 16.52 -18.77
C SER A 31 -6.31 16.77 -18.15
N LYS A 32 -5.29 16.86 -19.03
CA LYS A 32 -3.86 16.86 -18.72
C LYS A 32 -3.36 18.25 -18.32
N GLU A 33 -2.81 18.36 -17.11
CA GLU A 33 -1.64 19.19 -16.78
C GLU A 33 -1.12 18.71 -15.42
N VAL A 34 0.05 18.06 -15.41
CA VAL A 34 0.65 17.47 -14.20
C VAL A 34 1.79 18.38 -13.74
N THR A 35 1.53 19.17 -12.70
CA THR A 35 2.59 19.83 -11.93
C THR A 35 3.32 18.80 -11.09
N ARG A 36 4.64 18.96 -10.92
CA ARG A 36 5.47 18.06 -10.10
C ARG A 36 4.96 18.06 -8.65
N PRO A 37 4.77 16.89 -8.02
CA PRO A 37 4.40 16.82 -6.62
C PRO A 37 5.55 17.34 -5.75
N LEU A 38 5.25 18.24 -4.82
CA LEU A 38 6.18 18.65 -3.77
C LEU A 38 6.00 17.71 -2.57
N CYS A 39 7.06 17.00 -2.21
CA CYS A 39 7.08 16.17 -0.99
C CYS A 39 7.34 17.08 0.23
N CYS A 40 6.56 16.93 1.30
CA CYS A 40 6.71 17.70 2.54
C CYS A 40 8.08 17.55 3.25
N SER A 41 8.99 16.71 2.75
CA SER A 41 10.35 16.56 3.30
C SER A 41 11.28 17.76 3.03
N GLU A 42 10.89 18.74 2.21
CA GLU A 42 11.72 19.92 1.90
C GLU A 42 11.53 21.12 2.86
N VAL A 43 10.76 20.97 3.95
CA VAL A 43 10.60 22.03 4.96
C VAL A 43 11.52 21.76 6.15
N SER A 44 12.66 22.45 6.19
CA SER A 44 13.62 22.43 7.28
C SER A 44 13.02 23.01 8.57
N MET A 45 13.10 22.25 9.68
CA MET A 45 12.83 22.74 11.02
C MET A 45 13.96 22.32 11.96
N ALA A 46 14.72 23.28 12.45
CA ALA A 46 15.52 23.16 13.68
C ALA A 46 14.66 23.68 14.84
N PRO A 47 14.67 23.02 16.02
CA PRO A 47 15.40 23.64 17.13
C PRO A 47 16.07 22.65 18.10
N GLU A 48 16.92 23.24 18.94
CA GLU A 48 17.85 22.69 19.93
C GLU A 48 17.24 22.63 21.36
N LEU A 49 17.77 21.68 22.18
CA LEU A 49 17.80 21.62 23.67
C LEU A 49 16.48 21.27 24.41
N SER A 50 16.42 20.60 25.58
CA SER A 50 17.30 19.76 26.43
C SER A 50 16.47 19.44 27.71
N GLY A 51 16.69 18.30 28.40
CA GLY A 51 16.29 18.14 29.81
C GLY A 51 15.61 16.81 30.17
N GLY A 52 16.20 16.06 31.10
CA GLY A 52 15.79 14.70 31.48
C GLY A 52 14.91 14.58 32.73
N GLY A 53 14.58 13.35 33.12
CA GLY A 53 13.93 13.02 34.39
C GLY A 53 13.15 11.71 34.41
N GLN A 54 13.62 10.73 35.19
CA GLN A 54 13.06 9.37 35.38
C GLN A 54 11.99 9.28 36.49
N GLY A 55 11.17 8.20 36.53
CA GLY A 55 10.50 7.75 37.77
C GLY A 55 9.33 6.73 37.69
N GLY A 56 9.66 5.42 37.80
CA GLY A 56 9.03 4.32 38.58
C GLY A 56 7.51 4.03 38.75
N GLN A 57 7.09 2.85 38.23
CA GLN A 57 6.38 1.67 38.82
C GLN A 57 4.89 1.64 39.34
N LEU A 58 4.12 0.71 38.72
CA LEU A 58 3.24 -0.42 39.20
C LEU A 58 2.29 -0.22 40.43
N SER A 59 1.01 -0.62 40.47
CA SER A 59 0.36 -1.91 40.14
C SER A 59 -1.17 -1.84 40.37
N GLY A 60 -1.97 -2.81 39.88
CA GLY A 60 -3.35 -3.02 40.33
C GLY A 60 -4.24 -3.85 39.37
N MET A 61 -4.47 -5.12 39.69
CA MET A 61 -5.38 -6.05 38.98
C MET A 61 -6.86 -5.86 39.38
N ALA A 62 -7.78 -5.90 38.40
CA ALA A 62 -9.18 -6.30 38.62
C ALA A 62 -9.82 -6.84 37.31
N ASN A 63 -10.56 -7.94 37.43
CA ASN A 63 -11.15 -8.75 36.35
C ASN A 63 -12.69 -8.47 36.21
N PRO A 64 -13.47 -9.08 35.29
CA PRO A 64 -13.99 -8.35 34.13
C PRO A 64 -15.52 -8.43 33.96
N VAL A 65 -16.23 -7.31 34.01
CA VAL A 65 -17.63 -7.22 33.51
C VAL A 65 -17.82 -5.85 32.83
N GLY A 66 -17.59 -5.77 31.51
CA GLY A 66 -17.77 -4.51 30.76
C GLY A 66 -17.04 -4.37 29.41
N ALA A 67 -16.64 -5.47 28.77
CA ALA A 67 -15.65 -5.49 27.68
C ALA A 67 -16.11 -4.89 26.33
N THR A 68 -17.38 -4.53 26.15
CA THR A 68 -17.89 -4.00 24.87
C THR A 68 -17.97 -2.48 24.79
N LYS A 69 -18.27 -1.77 25.89
CA LYS A 69 -18.24 -0.29 25.95
C LYS A 69 -16.84 0.27 26.21
N LYS A 70 -16.02 -0.41 27.01
CA LYS A 70 -14.62 -0.01 27.27
C LYS A 70 -13.74 -0.02 26.01
N ARG A 71 -13.99 -0.92 25.04
CA ARG A 71 -13.20 -0.96 23.80
C ARG A 71 -13.44 0.24 22.87
N LYS A 72 -14.63 0.85 22.85
CA LYS A 72 -14.86 2.10 22.11
C LYS A 72 -14.20 3.30 22.80
N ARG A 73 -14.31 3.41 24.14
CA ARG A 73 -13.67 4.50 24.91
C ARG A 73 -12.14 4.42 24.93
N ALA A 74 -11.56 3.23 25.03
CA ALA A 74 -10.11 3.03 24.95
C ALA A 74 -9.54 3.27 23.53
N TRP A 75 -10.38 3.23 22.50
CA TRP A 75 -9.97 3.57 21.12
C TRP A 75 -9.99 5.09 20.87
N VAL A 76 -10.90 5.81 21.52
CA VAL A 76 -10.95 7.29 21.50
C VAL A 76 -9.86 7.90 22.39
N SER A 77 -9.52 7.28 23.52
CA SER A 77 -8.60 7.85 24.53
C SER A 77 -7.10 7.79 24.21
N ARG A 78 -6.70 7.34 23.01
CA ARG A 78 -5.30 7.43 22.54
C ARG A 78 -5.09 8.49 21.46
N ARG A 79 -6.15 9.19 21.03
CA ARG A 79 -6.06 10.29 20.07
C ARG A 79 -5.95 11.60 20.84
N GLY A 80 -4.88 12.35 20.58
CA GLY A 80 -4.71 13.68 21.16
C GLY A 80 -3.31 14.02 21.66
N GLN A 81 -2.26 13.26 21.31
CA GLN A 81 -0.88 13.63 21.66
C GLN A 81 0.04 13.92 20.48
N GLY A 82 -0.35 13.65 19.22
CA GLY A 82 0.40 14.15 18.08
C GLY A 82 -0.13 15.49 17.58
N GLY A 83 0.78 16.28 17.02
CA GLY A 83 0.50 17.63 16.60
C GLY A 83 -0.56 17.72 15.51
N LEU A 84 -1.45 18.72 15.66
CA LEU A 84 -2.47 19.04 14.68
C LEU A 84 -1.86 19.93 13.58
N THR A 85 -1.84 19.43 12.35
CA THR A 85 -1.41 20.19 11.18
C THR A 85 -2.61 20.63 10.36
N ARG A 86 -2.65 21.91 9.98
CA ARG A 86 -3.63 22.48 9.05
C ARG A 86 -2.92 22.88 7.76
N PHE A 87 -3.33 22.26 6.66
CA PHE A 87 -2.99 22.70 5.31
C PHE A 87 -4.03 23.70 4.85
N THR A 88 -3.59 24.86 4.39
CA THR A 88 -4.46 25.99 4.01
C THR A 88 -4.22 26.42 2.58
N ASP A 89 -5.22 27.06 1.97
CA ASP A 89 -5.13 27.57 0.60
C ASP A 89 -4.82 26.45 -0.42
N CYS A 90 -5.40 25.27 -0.21
CA CYS A 90 -5.19 24.10 -1.05
C CYS A 90 -6.39 23.91 -1.99
N LEU A 91 -6.14 23.37 -3.20
CA LEU A 91 -7.17 22.83 -4.08
C LEU A 91 -7.28 21.33 -3.84
N VAL A 92 -8.40 20.86 -3.29
CA VAL A 92 -8.60 19.45 -2.94
C VAL A 92 -9.52 18.79 -3.96
N PRO A 93 -9.13 17.65 -4.56
CA PRO A 93 -10.00 16.88 -5.42
C PRO A 93 -11.21 16.32 -4.65
N ARG A 94 -12.42 16.68 -5.11
CA ARG A 94 -13.70 16.20 -4.58
C ARG A 94 -14.57 15.75 -5.75
N GLY A 95 -14.69 14.44 -5.95
CA GLY A 95 -15.35 13.93 -7.15
C GLY A 95 -14.64 14.40 -8.41
N SER A 96 -15.34 15.15 -9.27
CA SER A 96 -14.81 15.76 -10.50
C SER A 96 -14.21 17.15 -10.32
N ASP A 97 -14.37 17.77 -9.15
CA ASP A 97 -14.07 19.19 -8.93
C ASP A 97 -12.82 19.40 -8.08
N LEU A 98 -12.19 20.56 -8.24
CA LEU A 98 -11.16 21.08 -7.33
C LEU A 98 -11.79 22.13 -6.42
N VAL A 99 -11.91 21.80 -5.14
CA VAL A 99 -12.54 22.67 -4.14
C VAL A 99 -11.44 23.34 -3.33
N ARG A 100 -11.54 24.67 -3.15
CA ARG A 100 -10.65 25.39 -2.25
C ARG A 100 -11.09 25.16 -0.82
N GLU A 101 -10.29 24.43 -0.06
CA GLU A 101 -10.58 24.10 1.34
C GLU A 101 -9.29 23.83 2.12
N ASP A 102 -9.44 23.79 3.44
CA ASP A 102 -8.35 23.45 4.34
C ASP A 102 -8.43 21.97 4.73
N VAL A 103 -7.27 21.31 4.79
CA VAL A 103 -7.17 19.91 5.20
C VAL A 103 -6.48 19.82 6.55
N TRP A 104 -7.06 19.06 7.45
CA TRP A 104 -6.57 18.90 8.82
C TRP A 104 -6.04 17.50 9.02
N VAL A 105 -4.84 17.37 9.57
CA VAL A 105 -4.16 16.10 9.80
C VAL A 105 -3.72 16.02 11.27
N CYS A 106 -4.03 14.90 11.92
CA CYS A 106 -3.62 14.60 13.28
C CYS A 106 -3.12 13.16 13.32
N ASP A 107 -1.91 12.91 13.84
CA ASP A 107 -1.34 11.56 13.92
C ASP A 107 -1.35 10.80 12.59
N GLY A 108 -1.07 11.50 11.48
CA GLY A 108 -1.08 10.93 10.12
C GLY A 108 -2.48 10.58 9.57
N LEU A 109 -3.54 11.00 10.24
CA LEU A 109 -4.93 10.82 9.80
C LEU A 109 -5.53 12.16 9.40
N VAL A 110 -6.20 12.18 8.24
CA VAL A 110 -7.08 13.31 7.88
C VAL A 110 -8.27 13.32 8.83
N VAL A 111 -8.53 14.47 9.44
CA VAL A 111 -9.60 14.67 10.44
C VAL A 111 -10.58 15.74 10.00
N ASP A 112 -11.84 15.61 10.43
CA ASP A 112 -12.84 16.64 10.28
C ASP A 112 -12.70 17.65 11.45
N PRO A 113 -12.42 18.94 11.17
CA PRO A 113 -12.27 19.95 12.21
C PRO A 113 -13.57 20.20 12.99
N ALA A 114 -14.75 20.05 12.36
CA ALA A 114 -16.04 20.29 13.01
C ALA A 114 -16.33 19.23 14.07
N GLN A 115 -16.05 17.95 13.77
CA GLN A 115 -16.20 16.88 14.77
C GLN A 115 -15.31 17.13 15.99
N ARG A 116 -14.09 17.61 15.79
CA ARG A 116 -13.16 17.91 16.90
C ARG A 116 -13.61 19.11 17.73
N PHE A 117 -14.29 20.08 17.14
CA PHE A 117 -14.90 21.20 17.86
C PHE A 117 -16.04 20.73 18.77
N TRP A 118 -16.90 19.82 18.29
CA TRP A 118 -18.03 19.31 19.08
C TRP A 118 -17.64 18.28 20.15
N ASP A 119 -16.57 17.51 19.91
CA ASP A 119 -16.04 16.53 20.86
C ASP A 119 -15.17 17.17 21.96
N ALA A 120 -14.77 18.43 21.81
CA ALA A 120 -14.01 19.16 22.81
C ALA A 120 -14.92 19.51 24.02
N PRO A 121 -14.47 19.25 25.27
CA PRO A 121 -15.15 19.78 26.45
C PRO A 121 -15.31 21.30 26.34
N SER A 122 -16.44 21.83 26.80
CA SER A 122 -16.83 23.25 26.68
C SER A 122 -15.86 24.27 27.31
N ASP A 123 -14.91 23.78 28.10
CA ASP A 123 -13.87 24.48 28.84
C ASP A 123 -12.47 24.36 28.20
N VAL A 124 -12.34 23.65 27.06
CA VAL A 124 -11.08 23.52 26.31
C VAL A 124 -11.09 24.49 25.14
N ASP A 125 -10.05 25.31 25.05
CA ASP A 125 -9.77 26.17 23.89
C ASP A 125 -9.88 25.35 22.60
N VAL A 126 -10.64 25.85 21.62
CA VAL A 126 -10.83 25.21 20.31
C VAL A 126 -9.47 24.75 19.79
N PRO A 127 -9.27 23.46 19.46
CA PRO A 127 -7.96 22.91 19.16
C PRO A 127 -7.32 23.68 17.99
N ARG A 128 -6.34 24.52 18.33
CA ARG A 128 -5.56 25.29 17.36
C ARG A 128 -4.56 24.35 16.69
N PRO A 129 -4.32 24.50 15.38
CA PRO A 129 -3.24 23.75 14.75
C PRO A 129 -1.90 24.18 15.35
N GLU A 130 -1.05 23.20 15.68
CA GLU A 130 0.34 23.44 16.06
C GLU A 130 1.16 23.87 14.83
N THR A 131 0.82 23.30 13.67
CA THR A 131 1.50 23.57 12.41
C THR A 131 0.50 24.05 11.37
N VAL A 132 0.82 25.15 10.68
CA VAL A 132 0.06 25.64 9.53
C VAL A 132 0.94 25.63 8.30
N VAL A 133 0.51 24.91 7.27
CA VAL A 133 1.18 24.83 5.97
C VAL A 133 0.32 25.57 4.96
N ARG A 134 0.87 26.56 4.25
CA ARG A 134 0.16 27.23 3.13
C ARG A 134 0.52 26.53 1.82
N CYS A 135 -0.49 25.96 1.15
CA CYS A 135 -0.36 25.28 -0.13
C CYS A 135 -0.22 26.24 -1.32
N GLY A 136 -0.56 27.52 -1.18
CA GLY A 136 -0.37 28.53 -2.23
C GLY A 136 -1.21 28.28 -3.48
N GLY A 137 -2.43 27.76 -3.34
CA GLY A 137 -3.32 27.39 -4.43
C GLY A 137 -2.93 26.11 -5.16
N GLN A 138 -1.95 25.34 -4.66
CA GLN A 138 -1.58 24.06 -5.23
C GLN A 138 -2.61 22.97 -4.92
N ILE A 139 -2.57 21.90 -5.71
CA ILE A 139 -3.43 20.73 -5.50
C ILE A 139 -2.88 19.89 -4.35
N LEU A 140 -3.74 19.61 -3.37
CA LEU A 140 -3.47 18.66 -2.30
C LEU A 140 -4.30 17.40 -2.54
N ALA A 141 -3.63 16.32 -2.95
CA ALA A 141 -4.24 15.02 -3.23
C ALA A 141 -3.65 13.94 -2.32
N PRO A 142 -4.31 12.78 -2.15
CA PRO A 142 -3.68 11.64 -1.51
C PRO A 142 -2.47 11.18 -2.31
N GLY A 143 -1.49 10.66 -1.59
CA GLY A 143 -0.32 10.05 -2.21
C GLY A 143 -0.72 8.91 -3.14
N PHE A 144 0.04 8.77 -4.22
CA PHE A 144 -0.19 7.76 -5.24
C PHE A 144 0.15 6.37 -4.71
N ILE A 145 -0.59 5.38 -5.20
CA ILE A 145 -0.33 3.97 -4.97
C ILE A 145 0.04 3.35 -6.32
N ASP A 146 1.29 2.95 -6.48
CA ASP A 146 1.77 2.34 -7.72
C ASP A 146 1.73 0.82 -7.62
N ILE A 147 0.77 0.19 -8.27
CA ILE A 147 0.58 -1.26 -8.20
C ILE A 147 1.46 -2.05 -9.18
N GLN A 148 2.25 -1.38 -10.02
CA GLN A 148 3.12 -2.03 -10.99
C GLN A 148 4.37 -1.19 -11.28
N ILE A 149 5.44 -1.46 -10.55
CA ILE A 149 6.76 -0.84 -10.72
C ILE A 149 7.86 -1.91 -10.67
N ASN A 150 8.59 -2.07 -11.78
CA ASN A 150 9.65 -3.07 -11.90
C ASN A 150 10.93 -2.67 -11.15
N GLY A 151 11.14 -1.36 -10.96
CA GLY A 151 12.32 -0.79 -10.34
C GLY A 151 12.38 0.73 -10.53
N ALA A 152 13.29 1.40 -9.83
CA ALA A 152 13.53 2.82 -9.98
C ALA A 152 14.95 3.20 -9.54
N PHE A 153 15.41 4.38 -9.97
CA PHE A 153 16.69 4.96 -9.53
C PHE A 153 17.91 4.04 -9.72
N GLY A 154 17.92 3.24 -10.78
CA GLY A 154 18.99 2.29 -11.09
C GLY A 154 18.87 0.94 -10.37
N VAL A 155 17.81 0.71 -9.59
CA VAL A 155 17.53 -0.56 -8.91
C VAL A 155 16.38 -1.27 -9.63
N ASP A 156 16.62 -2.50 -10.04
CA ASP A 156 15.62 -3.42 -10.62
C ASP A 156 15.24 -4.47 -9.57
N PHE A 157 13.94 -4.59 -9.26
CA PHE A 157 13.47 -5.55 -8.27
C PHE A 157 13.58 -7.00 -8.74
N ALA A 158 13.62 -7.25 -10.05
CA ALA A 158 13.82 -8.58 -10.64
C ALA A 158 15.30 -8.97 -10.78
N ASN A 159 16.23 -8.10 -10.37
CA ASN A 159 17.66 -8.43 -10.34
C ASN A 159 17.94 -9.49 -9.25
N ALA A 160 18.48 -10.64 -9.64
CA ALA A 160 18.83 -11.71 -8.71
C ALA A 160 19.79 -11.28 -7.58
N ASN A 161 20.54 -10.19 -7.77
CA ASN A 161 21.46 -9.62 -6.79
C ASN A 161 20.91 -8.39 -6.06
N LEU A 162 19.59 -8.15 -6.11
CA LEU A 162 18.93 -7.09 -5.34
C LEU A 162 19.34 -7.17 -3.86
N ASP A 163 19.87 -6.07 -3.34
CA ASP A 163 20.21 -5.91 -1.94
C ASP A 163 19.20 -5.03 -1.20
N GLU A 164 19.30 -5.05 0.13
CA GLU A 164 18.39 -4.32 1.01
C GLU A 164 18.55 -2.80 0.88
N GLU A 165 19.78 -2.34 0.67
CA GLU A 165 20.09 -0.91 0.60
C GLU A 165 19.46 -0.28 -0.65
N GLY A 166 19.62 -0.91 -1.81
CA GLY A 166 18.98 -0.52 -3.05
C GLY A 166 17.46 -0.54 -2.94
N PHE A 167 16.88 -1.59 -2.33
CA PHE A 167 15.45 -1.65 -2.10
C PHE A 167 14.94 -0.51 -1.19
N HIS A 168 15.62 -0.23 -0.07
CA HIS A 168 15.27 0.87 0.84
C HIS A 168 15.49 2.24 0.21
N MET A 169 16.50 2.40 -0.66
CA MET A 169 16.69 3.61 -1.45
C MET A 169 15.45 3.90 -2.31
N VAL A 170 14.95 2.91 -3.06
CA VAL A 170 13.75 3.09 -3.88
C VAL A 170 12.56 3.49 -3.01
N CYS A 171 12.34 2.81 -1.88
CA CYS A 171 11.24 3.13 -0.97
C CYS A 171 11.29 4.60 -0.51
N ARG A 172 12.47 5.14 -0.18
CA ARG A 172 12.60 6.55 0.24
C ARG A 172 12.36 7.52 -0.91
N ARG A 173 12.98 7.27 -2.07
CA ARG A 173 12.98 8.19 -3.20
C ARG A 173 11.65 8.24 -3.97
N LEU A 174 10.82 7.20 -3.88
CA LEU A 174 9.47 7.23 -4.45
C LEU A 174 8.59 8.36 -3.88
N LEU A 175 8.84 8.79 -2.64
CA LEU A 175 8.14 9.93 -2.05
C LEU A 175 8.43 11.26 -2.78
N GLU A 176 9.62 11.42 -3.39
CA GLU A 176 9.97 12.57 -4.24
C GLU A 176 9.01 12.72 -5.44
N HIS A 177 8.32 11.64 -5.80
CA HIS A 177 7.37 11.56 -6.91
C HIS A 177 5.91 11.43 -6.45
N GLY A 178 5.64 11.62 -5.16
CA GLY A 178 4.29 11.52 -4.59
C GLY A 178 3.76 10.10 -4.45
N VAL A 179 4.57 9.06 -4.71
CA VAL A 179 4.19 7.64 -4.53
C VAL A 179 4.44 7.26 -3.07
N VAL A 180 3.36 7.00 -2.33
CA VAL A 180 3.42 6.71 -0.89
C VAL A 180 3.27 5.23 -0.58
N ALA A 181 2.82 4.43 -1.54
CA ALA A 181 2.77 2.99 -1.41
C ALA A 181 2.90 2.33 -2.78
N PHE A 182 3.42 1.12 -2.84
CA PHE A 182 3.63 0.45 -4.12
C PHE A 182 3.71 -1.07 -4.01
N LEU A 183 3.69 -1.75 -5.16
CA LEU A 183 4.00 -3.17 -5.29
C LEU A 183 5.30 -3.35 -6.09
N PRO A 184 6.44 -3.70 -5.45
CA PRO A 184 7.61 -4.16 -6.19
C PRO A 184 7.21 -5.31 -7.13
N THR A 185 7.49 -5.12 -8.42
CA THR A 185 7.03 -5.99 -9.49
C THR A 185 8.17 -6.86 -10.01
N LEU A 186 8.01 -8.18 -9.90
CA LEU A 186 8.94 -9.16 -10.44
C LEU A 186 8.45 -9.64 -11.81
N VAL A 187 9.20 -9.30 -12.86
CA VAL A 187 8.94 -9.78 -14.22
C VAL A 187 9.38 -11.23 -14.42
N SER A 188 8.87 -11.87 -15.47
CA SER A 188 9.21 -13.25 -15.89
C SER A 188 10.69 -13.60 -15.72
N SER A 189 10.96 -14.45 -14.72
CA SER A 189 12.31 -14.89 -14.34
C SER A 189 12.35 -16.40 -14.12
N SER A 190 13.54 -16.95 -13.86
CA SER A 190 13.67 -18.36 -13.45
C SER A 190 13.03 -18.59 -12.07
N ALA A 191 12.71 -19.86 -11.77
CA ALA A 191 12.09 -20.20 -10.49
C ALA A 191 13.04 -19.87 -9.32
N GLU A 192 14.33 -20.11 -9.48
CA GLU A 192 15.36 -19.80 -8.48
C GLU A 192 15.39 -18.31 -8.13
N VAL A 193 15.23 -17.45 -9.15
CA VAL A 193 15.18 -15.99 -8.97
C VAL A 193 13.91 -15.59 -8.23
N TYR A 194 12.75 -16.11 -8.61
CA TYR A 194 11.50 -15.83 -7.86
C TYR A 194 11.59 -16.29 -6.40
N HIS A 195 12.04 -17.52 -6.15
CA HIS A 195 12.14 -18.07 -4.80
C HIS A 195 13.01 -17.19 -3.91
N LYS A 196 14.16 -16.74 -4.44
CA LYS A 196 15.08 -15.83 -3.76
C LYS A 196 14.42 -14.47 -3.49
N LEU A 197 13.86 -13.83 -4.51
CA LEU A 197 13.41 -12.44 -4.44
C LEU A 197 12.10 -12.28 -3.68
N VAL A 198 11.16 -13.22 -3.78
CA VAL A 198 9.93 -13.23 -2.96
C VAL A 198 10.31 -13.25 -1.48
N SER A 199 11.24 -14.11 -1.07
CA SER A 199 11.71 -14.16 0.30
C SER A 199 12.46 -12.88 0.71
N ALA A 200 13.40 -12.42 -0.12
CA ALA A 200 14.23 -11.25 0.15
C ALA A 200 13.40 -9.97 0.31
N ILE A 201 12.49 -9.67 -0.63
CA ILE A 201 11.67 -8.46 -0.60
C ILE A 201 10.73 -8.44 0.60
N ASN A 202 10.12 -9.58 0.96
CA ASN A 202 9.33 -9.68 2.19
C ASN A 202 10.19 -9.38 3.43
N SER A 203 11.42 -9.90 3.46
CA SER A 203 12.39 -9.66 4.52
C SER A 203 12.80 -8.19 4.64
N PHE A 204 13.14 -7.56 3.50
CA PHE A 204 13.51 -6.15 3.41
C PHE A 204 12.36 -5.24 3.86
N SER A 205 11.14 -5.56 3.43
CA SER A 205 9.92 -4.82 3.79
C SER A 205 9.62 -4.91 5.29
N ALA A 206 9.76 -6.10 5.88
CA ALA A 206 9.55 -6.31 7.31
C ALA A 206 10.59 -5.54 8.15
N ARG A 207 11.86 -5.55 7.73
CA ARG A 207 12.93 -4.79 8.40
C ARG A 207 12.72 -3.28 8.28
N LEU A 208 12.33 -2.80 7.10
CA LEU A 208 12.00 -1.38 6.89
C LEU A 208 10.88 -0.93 7.84
N ALA A 209 9.80 -1.71 7.96
CA ALA A 209 8.68 -1.42 8.85
C ALA A 209 9.03 -1.48 10.35
N SER A 210 10.09 -2.20 10.72
CA SER A 210 10.51 -2.37 12.12
C SER A 210 11.34 -1.22 12.67
N LYS A 211 11.93 -0.38 11.80
CA LYS A 211 12.77 0.76 12.18
C LYS A 211 11.90 1.86 12.82
N PRO A 212 12.04 2.17 14.12
CA PRO A 212 11.20 3.15 14.81
C PRO A 212 11.36 4.57 14.28
N ASP A 213 12.56 4.93 13.85
CA ASP A 213 12.97 6.30 13.50
C ASP A 213 12.62 6.70 12.06
N ASP A 214 12.30 5.72 11.19
CA ASP A 214 12.04 5.93 9.75
C ASP A 214 10.55 5.91 9.37
N LYS A 215 9.63 5.76 10.35
CA LYS A 215 8.21 5.45 10.10
C LYS A 215 7.45 6.46 9.23
N ALA A 216 8.00 7.65 9.00
CA ALA A 216 7.38 8.71 8.20
C ALA A 216 8.06 8.97 6.84
N CYS A 217 9.18 8.30 6.50
CA CYS A 217 10.06 8.75 5.41
C CYS A 217 10.26 7.73 4.28
N PHE A 218 9.33 6.80 4.07
CA PHE A 218 9.38 5.91 2.91
C PHE A 218 8.00 5.56 2.34
N ALA A 219 7.95 5.32 1.03
CA ALA A 219 6.84 4.70 0.35
C ALA A 219 6.70 3.24 0.81
N GLN A 220 5.49 2.83 1.18
CA GLN A 220 5.25 1.52 1.78
C GLN A 220 5.08 0.42 0.71
N PRO A 221 5.91 -0.64 0.73
CA PRO A 221 5.62 -1.85 -0.04
C PRO A 221 4.37 -2.53 0.53
N LEU A 222 3.32 -2.71 -0.28
CA LEU A 222 2.06 -3.34 0.16
C LEU A 222 2.05 -4.87 0.00
N GLY A 223 3.15 -5.41 -0.53
CA GLY A 223 3.39 -6.80 -0.90
C GLY A 223 4.03 -6.86 -2.29
N LEU A 224 3.94 -8.00 -2.98
CA LEU A 224 4.55 -8.18 -4.29
C LEU A 224 3.52 -8.23 -5.42
N HIS A 225 3.95 -7.75 -6.59
CA HIS A 225 3.33 -8.06 -7.86
C HIS A 225 4.23 -9.03 -8.63
N LEU A 226 3.70 -10.20 -8.99
CA LEU A 226 4.40 -11.15 -9.87
C LEU A 226 3.82 -11.02 -11.28
N GLU A 227 4.60 -10.43 -12.19
CA GLU A 227 4.23 -10.20 -13.57
C GLU A 227 4.84 -11.29 -14.45
N GLY A 228 4.08 -12.38 -14.63
CA GLY A 228 4.57 -13.61 -15.27
C GLY A 228 5.13 -14.61 -14.26
N PRO A 229 5.61 -15.79 -14.69
CA PRO A 229 6.02 -16.14 -16.06
C PRO A 229 4.89 -16.69 -16.96
N PHE A 230 3.65 -16.70 -16.47
CA PHE A 230 2.50 -17.29 -17.15
C PHE A 230 1.89 -16.36 -18.20
N MET A 231 2.62 -16.15 -19.30
CA MET A 231 2.27 -15.16 -20.32
C MET A 231 2.32 -15.75 -21.73
N ASN A 232 1.50 -15.20 -22.62
CA ASN A 232 1.50 -15.61 -24.01
C ASN A 232 2.75 -15.08 -24.73
N ILE A 233 3.48 -15.98 -25.38
CA ILE A 233 4.73 -15.65 -26.07
C ILE A 233 4.54 -14.60 -27.18
N ALA A 234 3.37 -14.59 -27.83
CA ALA A 234 3.04 -13.59 -28.86
C ALA A 234 2.87 -12.17 -28.30
N LYS A 235 2.67 -12.06 -26.97
CA LYS A 235 2.51 -10.80 -26.23
C LYS A 235 3.59 -10.64 -25.15
N LYS A 236 4.74 -11.30 -25.31
CA LYS A 236 5.83 -11.27 -24.32
C LYS A 236 6.39 -9.88 -24.04
N GLY A 237 6.34 -8.95 -25.00
CA GLY A 237 7.00 -7.64 -24.86
C GLY A 237 8.47 -7.79 -24.46
N ALA A 238 8.85 -7.12 -23.36
CA ALA A 238 10.20 -7.15 -22.78
C ALA A 238 10.52 -8.43 -21.97
N HIS A 239 9.54 -9.31 -21.74
CA HIS A 239 9.78 -10.55 -20.99
C HIS A 239 10.67 -11.51 -21.79
N ASN A 240 11.61 -12.13 -21.08
CA ASN A 240 12.49 -13.15 -21.65
C ASN A 240 11.69 -14.43 -21.92
N SER A 241 11.58 -14.81 -23.19
CA SER A 241 10.82 -15.99 -23.62
C SER A 241 11.34 -17.29 -23.02
N LEU A 242 12.62 -17.35 -22.62
CA LEU A 242 13.22 -18.53 -21.99
C LEU A 242 12.63 -18.86 -20.61
N HIS A 243 11.97 -17.89 -19.97
CA HIS A 243 11.38 -18.08 -18.65
C HIS A 243 9.87 -18.30 -18.69
N LEU A 244 9.24 -17.98 -19.81
CA LEU A 244 7.80 -18.12 -19.99
C LEU A 244 7.41 -19.60 -19.92
N ARG A 245 6.29 -19.86 -19.25
CA ARG A 245 5.76 -21.21 -19.05
C ARG A 245 4.26 -21.16 -18.88
N GLU A 246 3.59 -22.27 -19.14
CA GLU A 246 2.16 -22.38 -18.94
C GLU A 246 1.84 -22.93 -17.54
N PRO A 247 0.75 -22.49 -16.89
CA PRO A 247 0.32 -23.02 -15.61
C PRO A 247 -0.48 -24.32 -15.77
N VAL A 248 0.09 -25.32 -16.45
CA VAL A 248 -0.60 -26.56 -16.88
C VAL A 248 -1.29 -27.29 -15.71
N HIS A 249 -0.76 -27.14 -14.50
CA HIS A 249 -1.29 -27.75 -13.27
C HIS A 249 -1.85 -26.71 -12.28
N GLY A 250 -2.33 -25.57 -12.78
CA GLY A 250 -2.93 -24.51 -11.96
C GLY A 250 -1.97 -24.04 -10.87
N MET A 251 -2.44 -24.03 -9.62
CA MET A 251 -1.69 -23.62 -8.43
C MET A 251 -0.39 -24.40 -8.22
N ALA A 252 -0.32 -25.68 -8.64
CA ALA A 252 0.93 -26.43 -8.52
C ALA A 252 2.04 -25.79 -9.39
N SER A 253 1.71 -25.40 -10.62
CA SER A 253 2.64 -24.67 -11.50
C SER A 253 2.97 -23.27 -10.96
N ILE A 254 2.00 -22.58 -10.37
CA ILE A 254 2.21 -21.30 -9.68
C ILE A 254 3.25 -21.44 -8.56
N LEU A 255 3.09 -22.42 -7.68
CA LEU A 255 3.98 -22.65 -6.55
C LEU A 255 5.34 -23.17 -6.97
N GLU A 256 5.42 -23.97 -8.04
CA GLU A 256 6.70 -24.37 -8.63
C GLU A 256 7.48 -23.15 -9.13
N ALA A 257 6.83 -22.24 -9.85
CA ALA A 257 7.47 -21.04 -10.38
C ALA A 257 7.89 -20.06 -9.27
N TYR A 258 7.01 -19.80 -8.30
CA TYR A 258 7.24 -18.74 -7.30
C TYR A 258 7.85 -19.23 -5.99
N GLY A 259 7.74 -20.52 -5.68
CA GLY A 259 8.16 -21.14 -4.43
C GLY A 259 7.22 -20.85 -3.26
N SER A 260 6.70 -19.62 -3.18
CA SER A 260 5.72 -19.20 -2.18
C SER A 260 4.87 -18.04 -2.69
N LEU A 261 3.63 -17.95 -2.20
CA LEU A 261 2.76 -16.78 -2.37
C LEU A 261 2.80 -15.84 -1.16
N ALA A 262 3.73 -16.04 -0.22
CA ALA A 262 3.88 -15.17 0.95
C ALA A 262 4.10 -13.71 0.52
N GLY A 263 3.24 -12.81 1.00
CA GLY A 263 3.32 -11.38 0.68
C GLY A 263 2.90 -11.01 -0.75
N VAL A 264 2.57 -11.98 -1.62
CA VAL A 264 2.09 -11.71 -2.98
C VAL A 264 0.67 -11.14 -2.92
N ARG A 265 0.46 -10.02 -3.60
CA ARG A 265 -0.84 -9.31 -3.67
C ARG A 265 -1.45 -9.37 -5.04
N LEU A 266 -0.62 -9.37 -6.07
CA LEU A 266 -1.03 -9.29 -7.46
C LEU A 266 -0.24 -10.30 -8.29
N VAL A 267 -0.92 -11.02 -9.16
CA VAL A 267 -0.31 -11.83 -10.21
C VAL A 267 -0.89 -11.41 -11.55
N THR A 268 -0.02 -11.11 -12.52
CA THR A 268 -0.42 -10.94 -13.92
C THR A 268 -0.18 -12.24 -14.66
N LEU A 269 -1.21 -12.74 -15.35
CA LEU A 269 -1.11 -13.92 -16.20
C LEU A 269 -2.05 -13.85 -17.41
N ALA A 270 -1.73 -14.64 -18.43
CA ALA A 270 -2.54 -14.81 -19.62
C ALA A 270 -3.56 -15.96 -19.42
N PRO A 271 -4.88 -15.68 -19.39
CA PRO A 271 -5.89 -16.67 -19.02
C PRO A 271 -6.10 -17.77 -20.07
N GLU A 272 -5.73 -17.53 -21.33
CA GLU A 272 -5.90 -18.47 -22.45
C GLU A 272 -4.85 -19.59 -22.50
N LEU A 273 -3.81 -19.51 -21.67
CA LEU A 273 -2.81 -20.57 -21.57
C LEU A 273 -3.41 -21.85 -20.97
N GLN A 274 -2.80 -22.99 -21.25
CA GLN A 274 -3.23 -24.25 -20.65
C GLN A 274 -3.16 -24.16 -19.12
N GLY A 275 -4.30 -24.41 -18.45
CA GLY A 275 -4.45 -24.27 -17.00
C GLY A 275 -4.57 -22.83 -16.49
N GLY A 276 -4.61 -21.82 -17.37
CA GLY A 276 -4.68 -20.41 -17.03
C GLY A 276 -5.93 -20.05 -16.23
N LEU A 277 -7.11 -20.46 -16.68
CA LEU A 277 -8.38 -20.21 -15.98
C LEU A 277 -8.43 -20.88 -14.58
N ASP A 278 -7.83 -22.07 -14.44
CA ASP A 278 -7.76 -22.75 -13.14
C ASP A 278 -6.80 -22.01 -12.20
N ALA A 279 -5.65 -21.57 -12.71
CA ALA A 279 -4.74 -20.72 -11.95
C ALA A 279 -5.41 -19.41 -11.49
N VAL A 280 -6.19 -18.75 -12.35
CA VAL A 280 -6.97 -17.55 -11.98
C VAL A 280 -7.89 -17.87 -10.79
N ARG A 281 -8.66 -18.96 -10.88
CA ARG A 281 -9.64 -19.35 -9.86
C ARG A 281 -8.97 -19.66 -8.52
N GLU A 282 -7.88 -20.40 -8.55
CA GLU A 282 -7.17 -20.84 -7.36
C GLU A 282 -6.40 -19.70 -6.69
N LEU A 283 -5.75 -18.81 -7.46
CA LEU A 283 -5.13 -17.59 -6.95
C LEU A 283 -6.16 -16.67 -6.28
N ALA A 284 -7.30 -16.45 -6.93
CA ALA A 284 -8.38 -15.64 -6.39
C ALA A 284 -8.94 -16.24 -5.08
N ALA A 285 -9.10 -17.57 -5.01
CA ALA A 285 -9.52 -18.28 -3.80
C ALA A 285 -8.52 -18.12 -2.64
N CYS A 286 -7.22 -17.97 -2.95
CA CYS A 286 -6.18 -17.66 -1.96
C CYS A 286 -6.12 -16.16 -1.57
N GLY A 287 -6.98 -15.31 -2.14
CA GLY A 287 -7.01 -13.88 -1.85
C GLY A 287 -5.92 -13.07 -2.56
N VAL A 288 -5.30 -13.63 -3.60
CA VAL A 288 -4.37 -12.92 -4.50
C VAL A 288 -5.20 -12.27 -5.61
N LEU A 289 -4.96 -10.98 -5.89
CA LEU A 289 -5.58 -10.33 -7.04
C LEU A 289 -4.94 -10.87 -8.33
N VAL A 290 -5.78 -11.11 -9.34
CA VAL A 290 -5.32 -11.55 -10.65
C VAL A 290 -5.60 -10.45 -11.68
N SER A 291 -4.54 -10.03 -12.37
CA SER A 291 -4.59 -9.17 -13.55
C SER A 291 -4.44 -10.00 -14.82
N LEU A 292 -5.28 -9.71 -15.81
CA LEU A 292 -5.15 -10.30 -17.15
C LEU A 292 -4.23 -9.41 -17.97
N GLY A 293 -3.10 -9.96 -18.44
CA GLY A 293 -2.10 -9.20 -19.19
C GLY A 293 -1.21 -10.12 -20.01
N HIS A 294 -0.50 -9.55 -20.97
CA HIS A 294 0.37 -10.31 -21.89
C HIS A 294 -0.36 -11.49 -22.55
N SER A 295 -1.59 -11.21 -22.99
CA SER A 295 -2.57 -12.19 -23.42
C SER A 295 -3.07 -11.89 -24.83
N THR A 296 -3.37 -12.93 -25.60
CA THR A 296 -4.11 -12.86 -26.86
C THR A 296 -5.56 -13.33 -26.70
N ALA A 297 -6.06 -13.44 -25.46
CA ALA A 297 -7.40 -13.92 -25.17
C ALA A 297 -8.47 -13.08 -25.88
N GLY A 298 -9.43 -13.75 -26.49
CA GLY A 298 -10.66 -13.12 -26.96
C GLY A 298 -11.58 -12.73 -25.81
N LEU A 299 -12.64 -11.99 -26.14
CA LEU A 299 -13.63 -11.51 -25.17
C LEU A 299 -14.21 -12.63 -24.30
N GLU A 300 -14.55 -13.78 -24.89
CA GLU A 300 -15.17 -14.90 -24.17
C GLU A 300 -14.28 -15.44 -23.05
N VAL A 301 -12.99 -15.67 -23.34
CA VAL A 301 -12.00 -16.12 -22.36
C VAL A 301 -11.75 -15.06 -21.29
N GLY A 302 -11.70 -13.77 -21.68
CA GLY A 302 -11.58 -12.67 -20.73
C GLY A 302 -12.76 -12.59 -19.75
N LEU A 303 -13.99 -12.76 -20.24
CA LEU A 303 -15.20 -12.81 -19.40
C LEU A 303 -15.19 -14.04 -18.49
N GLU A 304 -14.74 -15.19 -18.99
CA GLU A 304 -14.59 -16.39 -18.17
C GLU A 304 -13.56 -16.21 -17.06
N ALA A 305 -12.41 -15.59 -17.35
CA ALA A 305 -11.42 -15.25 -16.34
C ALA A 305 -11.96 -14.26 -15.30
N GLY A 306 -12.77 -13.27 -15.73
CA GLY A 306 -13.51 -12.39 -14.82
C GLY A 306 -14.46 -13.16 -13.90
N ARG A 307 -15.22 -14.14 -14.43
CA ARG A 307 -16.05 -15.05 -13.63
C ARG A 307 -15.22 -15.93 -12.69
N ALA A 308 -14.05 -16.37 -13.12
CA ALA A 308 -13.15 -17.20 -12.34
C ALA A 308 -12.51 -16.44 -11.17
N GLY A 309 -12.39 -15.11 -11.24
CA GLY A 309 -11.91 -14.30 -10.13
C GLY A 309 -10.96 -13.15 -10.50
N ALA A 310 -10.61 -13.00 -11.77
CA ALA A 310 -9.78 -11.87 -12.22
C ALA A 310 -10.50 -10.53 -12.01
N ARG A 311 -9.76 -9.50 -11.57
CA ARG A 311 -10.32 -8.18 -11.21
C ARG A 311 -9.54 -7.00 -11.81
N LEU A 312 -8.46 -7.27 -12.52
CA LEU A 312 -7.58 -6.27 -13.11
C LEU A 312 -7.21 -6.66 -14.54
N ILE A 313 -6.80 -5.66 -15.31
CA ILE A 313 -6.22 -5.81 -16.65
C ILE A 313 -4.97 -4.94 -16.68
N THR A 314 -3.89 -5.46 -17.28
CA THR A 314 -2.62 -4.78 -17.48
C THR A 314 -2.29 -4.75 -18.97
#